data_AF-A0A6C0CHP7-F1
#
_entry.id   AF-A0A6C0CHP7-F1
#
_cell.length_a   1.000
_cell.length_b   1.000
_cell.length_c   1.000
_cell.angle_alpha   90.00
_cell.angle_beta   90.00
_cell.angle_gamma   90.00
#
_symmetry.space_group_name_H-M   'P 1'
#
loop_
_entity.id
_entity.type
_entity.pdbx_description
1 polymer ?
#
loop_
_entity_poly.entity_id
_entity_poly.type
_entity_poly.pdbx_seq_one_letter_code
_entity_poly.pdbx_strand_id
1 'polypeptide(L)'
;MTEYPKLSTHWFEMVLDGMNAIKLAECEEWVKNFDDPNTGFMFCNSPNIEKINNKLNYGGHSGCSYACTMRNCQYFLTHMDEWNLEVNAHTNQLPVVPETN
;
A
#
# COMPACT_ATOMS: atom_id res chain seq x y z
N MET A 1 -26.05 4.62 2.14
CA MET A 1 -24.81 4.00 1.64
C MET A 1 -23.93 5.14 1.15
N THR A 2 -23.00 5.59 2.00
CA THR A 2 -21.94 6.47 1.54
C THR A 2 -21.14 5.70 0.51
N GLU A 3 -21.07 6.20 -0.72
CA GLU A 3 -20.18 5.65 -1.74
C GLU A 3 -18.78 5.65 -1.17
N TYR A 4 -18.25 4.46 -0.90
CA TYR A 4 -16.85 4.30 -0.57
C TYR A 4 -16.08 4.73 -1.83
N PRO A 5 -15.25 5.79 -1.77
CA PRO A 5 -14.54 6.26 -2.95
C PRO A 5 -13.50 5.21 -3.33
N LYS A 6 -13.91 4.30 -4.19
CA LYS A 6 -13.10 3.21 -4.71
C LYS A 6 -11.88 3.77 -5.43
N LEU A 7 -10.70 3.25 -5.13
CA LEU A 7 -9.50 3.55 -5.92
C LEU A 7 -9.78 3.29 -7.40
N SER A 8 -9.23 4.11 -8.30
CA SER A 8 -9.24 3.73 -9.71
C SER A 8 -8.38 2.48 -9.92
N THR A 9 -8.66 1.69 -10.95
CA THR A 9 -7.92 0.46 -11.23
C THR A 9 -6.41 0.67 -11.26
N HIS A 10 -5.96 1.77 -11.89
CA HIS A 10 -4.54 2.12 -11.96
C HIS A 10 -3.92 2.36 -10.58
N TRP A 11 -4.61 3.09 -9.70
CA TRP A 11 -4.14 3.32 -8.33
C TRP A 11 -4.19 2.05 -7.49
N PHE A 12 -5.22 1.22 -7.67
CA PHE A 12 -5.33 -0.07 -6.99
C PHE A 12 -4.15 -0.99 -7.32
N GLU A 13 -3.78 -1.13 -8.59
CA GLU A 13 -2.62 -1.96 -9.00
C GLU A 13 -1.32 -1.49 -8.36
N MET A 14 -1.09 -0.17 -8.32
CA MET A 14 0.09 0.41 -7.68
C MET A 14 0.11 0.18 -6.16
N VAL A 15 -1.02 0.38 -5.49
CA VAL A 15 -1.14 0.15 -4.05
C VAL A 15 -1.03 -1.33 -3.72
N LEU A 16 -1.59 -2.21 -4.54
CA LEU A 16 -1.46 -3.66 -4.39
C LEU A 16 -0.01 -4.11 -4.52
N ASP A 17 0.72 -3.63 -5.53
CA ASP A 17 2.15 -3.92 -5.68
C ASP A 17 2.96 -3.38 -4.48
N GLY A 18 2.66 -2.16 -4.03
CA GLY A 18 3.26 -1.57 -2.83
C GLY A 18 3.01 -2.38 -1.56
N MET A 19 1.77 -2.76 -1.28
CA MET A 19 1.39 -3.58 -0.13
C MET A 19 2.09 -4.95 -0.16
N ASN A 20 2.17 -5.59 -1.32
CA ASN A 20 2.90 -6.84 -1.50
C ASN A 20 4.40 -6.68 -1.28
N ALA A 21 5.00 -5.62 -1.84
CA ALA A 21 6.43 -5.33 -1.69
C ALA A 21 6.80 -5.05 -0.22
N ILE A 22 5.96 -4.30 0.50
CA ILE A 22 6.15 -4.02 1.93
C ILE A 22 6.13 -5.31 2.74
N LYS A 23 5.18 -6.21 2.46
CA LYS A 23 5.07 -7.50 3.12
C LYS A 23 6.26 -8.42 2.83
N LEU A 24 6.70 -8.48 1.57
CA LEU A 24 7.89 -9.24 1.16
C LEU A 24 9.20 -8.67 1.74
N ALA A 25 9.21 -7.38 2.07
CA ALA A 25 10.33 -6.70 2.70
C ALA A 25 10.27 -6.73 4.24
N GLU A 26 9.20 -7.29 4.83
CA GLU A 26 8.95 -7.33 6.28
C GLU A 26 9.02 -5.91 6.92
N CYS A 27 8.47 -4.93 6.20
CA CYS A 27 8.57 -3.51 6.56
C CYS A 27 7.23 -2.89 7.02
N GLU A 28 6.20 -3.68 7.28
CA GLU A 28 4.85 -3.21 7.64
C GLU A 28 4.87 -2.25 8.82
N GLU A 29 5.51 -2.64 9.93
CA GLU A 29 5.60 -1.80 11.13
C GLU A 29 6.40 -0.52 10.90
N TRP A 30 7.42 -0.56 10.04
CA TRP A 30 8.17 0.64 9.68
C TRP A 30 7.32 1.61 8.85
N VAL A 31 6.59 1.11 7.85
CA VAL A 31 5.73 1.95 7.00
C VAL A 31 4.56 2.54 7.80
N LYS A 32 3.92 1.76 8.69
CA LYS A 32 2.86 2.26 9.57
C LYS A 32 3.32 3.47 10.39
N ASN A 33 4.50 3.38 10.98
CA ASN A 33 5.06 4.40 11.86
C ASN A 33 5.92 5.45 11.14
N PHE A 34 5.94 5.44 9.80
CA PHE A 34 6.76 6.38 9.04
C PHE A 34 6.19 7.81 9.13
N ASP A 35 6.98 8.72 9.70
CA ASP A 35 6.66 10.14 9.79
C ASP A 35 7.92 10.99 9.59
N ASP A 36 8.43 11.01 8.35
CA ASP A 36 9.48 11.97 7.96
C ASP A 36 8.83 13.19 7.29
N PRO A 37 8.75 14.33 7.99
CA PRO A 37 8.13 15.54 7.45
C PRO A 37 9.03 16.30 6.46
N ASN A 38 10.33 15.98 6.38
CA ASN A 38 11.29 16.70 5.55
C ASN A 38 11.42 16.08 4.16
N THR A 39 11.44 14.75 4.08
CA THR A 39 11.68 14.04 2.81
C THR A 39 10.45 13.29 2.31
N GLY A 40 9.60 12.81 3.22
CA GLY A 40 8.53 11.87 2.91
C GLY A 40 9.03 10.59 2.24
N PHE A 41 8.12 9.77 1.72
CA PHE A 41 8.50 8.54 1.01
C PHE A 41 9.28 8.79 -0.30
N MET A 42 9.15 9.98 -0.91
CA MET A 42 9.80 10.29 -2.20
C MET A 42 11.32 10.36 -2.10
N PHE A 43 11.83 10.98 -1.03
CA PHE A 43 13.26 11.28 -0.87
C PHE A 43 13.88 10.63 0.38
N CYS A 44 13.14 9.73 1.04
CA CYS A 44 13.66 8.98 2.17
C CYS A 44 14.84 8.11 1.71
N ASN A 45 15.93 8.10 2.49
CA ASN A 45 17.11 7.27 2.25
C ASN A 45 17.26 6.14 3.29
N SER A 46 16.12 5.63 3.80
CA SER A 46 16.12 4.53 4.77
C SER A 46 16.47 3.20 4.08
N PRO A 47 17.27 2.31 4.71
CA PRO A 47 17.45 0.95 4.21
C PRO A 47 16.14 0.18 4.03
N ASN A 48 15.10 0.52 4.79
CA ASN A 48 13.78 -0.11 4.64
C ASN A 48 13.09 0.30 3.34
N ILE A 49 13.27 1.55 2.88
CA ILE A 49 12.68 1.96 1.60
C ILE A 49 13.40 1.30 0.42
N GLU A 50 14.72 1.11 0.53
CA GLU A 50 15.50 0.37 -0.46
C GLU A 50 15.04 -1.09 -0.55
N LYS A 51 14.80 -1.75 0.59
CA LYS A 51 14.25 -3.12 0.62
C LYS A 51 12.89 -3.20 -0.08
N ILE A 52 11.99 -2.25 0.19
CA ILE A 52 10.67 -2.20 -0.45
C ILE A 52 10.82 -2.00 -1.96
N ASN A 53 11.66 -1.05 -2.38
CA ASN A 53 11.88 -0.75 -3.79
C ASN A 53 12.43 -1.95 -4.57
N ASN A 54 13.31 -2.74 -3.95
CA ASN A 54 13.83 -3.99 -4.53
C ASN A 54 12.79 -5.11 -4.67
N LYS A 55 11.59 -4.95 -4.08
CA LYS A 55 10.48 -5.92 -4.14
C LYS A 55 9.30 -5.44 -4.99
N LEU A 56 9.29 -4.18 -5.42
CA LEU A 56 8.28 -3.66 -6.35
C LEU A 56 8.47 -4.30 -7.72
N ASN A 57 7.37 -4.76 -8.31
CA ASN A 57 7.36 -5.24 -9.69
C ASN A 57 6.95 -4.14 -10.67
N TYR A 58 6.29 -3.08 -10.19
CA TYR A 58 5.82 -1.98 -11.02
C TYR A 58 6.95 -1.00 -11.37
N GLY A 59 7.51 -1.14 -12.58
CA GLY A 59 8.58 -0.25 -13.08
C GLY A 59 8.13 1.14 -13.56
N GLY A 60 6.83 1.45 -13.48
CA GLY A 60 6.24 2.66 -14.07
C GLY A 60 6.09 3.87 -13.14
N HIS A 61 6.60 3.82 -11.90
CA HIS A 61 6.41 4.90 -10.95
C HIS A 61 7.19 6.16 -11.34
N SER A 62 6.50 7.27 -11.58
CA SER A 62 7.10 8.59 -11.35
C SER A 62 7.27 8.77 -9.84
N GLY A 63 8.34 9.47 -9.38
CA GLY A 63 8.60 9.64 -7.94
C GLY A 63 7.41 10.24 -7.14
N CYS A 64 6.55 11.03 -7.80
CA CYS A 64 5.33 11.58 -7.21
C CYS A 64 4.26 10.50 -6.99
N SER A 65 4.01 9.67 -8.01
CA SER A 65 3.08 8.56 -7.90
C SER A 65 3.52 7.53 -6.85
N TYR A 66 4.83 7.28 -6.74
CA TYR A 66 5.41 6.41 -5.70
C TYR A 66 5.10 6.93 -4.29
N ALA A 67 5.34 8.22 -4.03
CA ALA A 67 5.08 8.80 -2.72
C ALA A 67 3.60 8.74 -2.33
N CYS A 68 2.70 8.98 -3.27
CA CYS A 68 1.26 8.81 -3.08
C CYS A 68 0.89 7.35 -2.82
N THR A 69 1.45 6.40 -3.57
CA THR A 69 1.25 4.96 -3.37
C THR A 69 1.68 4.54 -1.97
N MET A 70 2.87 4.92 -1.53
CA MET A 70 3.37 4.58 -0.19
C MET A 70 2.52 5.18 0.92
N ARG A 71 1.98 6.39 0.72
CA ARG A 71 1.05 7.00 1.70
C ARG A 71 -0.28 6.26 1.77
N ASN A 72 -0.80 5.79 0.64
CA ASN A 72 -1.98 4.92 0.62
C ASN A 72 -1.68 3.57 1.29
N CYS A 73 -0.52 2.97 1.03
CA CYS A 73 -0.11 1.74 1.71
C CYS A 73 -0.03 1.95 3.24
N GLN A 74 0.54 3.06 3.70
CA GLN A 74 0.56 3.41 5.12
C GLN A 74 -0.85 3.51 5.72
N TYR A 75 -1.80 4.15 5.01
CA TYR A 75 -3.19 4.23 5.42
C TYR A 75 -3.85 2.84 5.50
N PHE A 76 -3.71 2.01 4.46
CA PHE A 76 -4.32 0.68 4.42
C PHE A 76 -3.71 -0.31 5.42
N LEU A 77 -2.42 -0.19 5.73
CA LEU A 77 -1.79 -0.98 6.79
C LEU A 77 -2.39 -0.70 8.18
N THR A 78 -2.97 0.49 8.40
CA THR A 78 -3.68 0.82 9.64
C THR A 78 -5.20 0.62 9.53
N HIS A 79 -5.73 0.42 8.32
CA HIS A 79 -7.15 0.21 8.02
C HIS A 79 -7.34 -1.06 7.16
N MET A 80 -6.86 -2.20 7.65
CA MET A 80 -6.85 -3.46 6.87
C MET A 80 -8.24 -3.92 6.42
N ASP A 81 -9.30 -3.60 7.17
CA ASP A 81 -10.68 -3.92 6.77
C ASP A 81 -11.08 -3.19 5.49
N GLU A 82 -10.68 -1.91 5.36
CA GLU A 82 -10.89 -1.12 4.14
C GLU A 82 -10.06 -1.65 2.97
N TRP A 83 -8.82 -2.05 3.24
CA TRP A 83 -7.97 -2.69 2.23
C TRP A 83 -8.60 -3.97 1.69
N ASN A 84 -9.15 -4.81 2.57
CA ASN A 84 -9.85 -6.02 2.16
C ASN A 84 -11.06 -5.70 1.28
N LEU A 85 -11.86 -4.70 1.65
CA LEU A 85 -12.99 -4.23 0.82
C LEU A 85 -12.52 -3.79 -0.57
N GLU A 86 -11.42 -3.04 -0.65
CA GLU A 86 -10.83 -2.61 -1.93
C GLU A 86 -10.37 -3.78 -2.80
N VAL A 87 -9.67 -4.74 -2.21
CA VAL A 87 -9.24 -5.97 -2.88
C VAL A 87 -10.44 -6.73 -3.43
N ASN A 88 -11.48 -6.93 -2.63
CA ASN A 88 -12.68 -7.64 -3.07
C ASN A 88 -13.40 -6.91 -4.21
N ALA A 89 -13.52 -5.59 -4.10
CA ALA A 89 -14.15 -4.75 -5.10
C ALA A 89 -13.40 -4.77 -6.45
N HIS A 90 -12.08 -5.00 -6.44
CA HIS A 90 -11.25 -5.01 -7.65
C HIS A 90 -10.98 -6.41 -8.21
N THR A 91 -11.01 -7.46 -7.38
CA THR A 91 -10.68 -8.83 -7.79
C THR A 91 -11.92 -9.69 -8.08
N ASN A 92 -13.13 -9.19 -7.81
CA ASN A 92 -14.37 -9.98 -7.78
C ASN A 92 -14.26 -11.23 -6.86
N GLN A 93 -13.28 -11.27 -5.96
CA GLN A 93 -13.18 -12.30 -4.93
C GLN A 93 -13.95 -11.83 -3.70
N LEU A 94 -14.74 -12.73 -3.11
CA LEU A 94 -15.42 -12.47 -1.85
C LEU A 94 -14.38 -12.23 -0.74
N PRO A 95 -14.67 -11.36 0.24
CA PRO A 95 -13.81 -11.17 1.40
C PRO A 95 -13.48 -12.51 2.02
N VAL A 96 -12.19 -12.83 2.13
CA VAL A 96 -11.74 -13.83 3.11
C VAL A 96 -11.85 -13.16 4.47
N VAL A 97 -13.07 -13.07 4.99
CA VAL A 97 -13.27 -12.82 6.42
C VAL A 97 -12.66 -13.99 7.18
N PRO A 98 -11.77 -13.76 8.16
CA PRO A 98 -11.29 -14.84 9.00
C PRO A 98 -12.51 -15.41 9.74
N GLU A 99 -12.81 -16.69 9.51
CA GLU A 99 -13.76 -17.41 10.36
C GLU A 99 -13.22 -17.36 11.79
N THR A 100 -13.88 -16.58 12.64
CA THR A 100 -13.68 -16.62 14.08
C THR A 100 -14.22 -17.95 14.58
N ASN A 101 -13.31 -18.86 14.92
CA ASN A 101 -13.60 -20.05 15.74
C ASN A 101 -13.76 -19.67 17.20
#